data_AF-A0A925BDF0-F1
#
_entry.id   AF-A0A925BDF0-F1
#
_cell.length_a   1.000
_cell.length_b   1.000
_cell.length_c   1.000
_cell.angle_alpha   90.00
_cell.angle_beta   90.00
_cell.angle_gamma   90.00
#
_symmetry.space_group_name_H-M   'P 1'
#
loop_
_entity.id
_entity.type
_entity.pdbx_description
1 polymer ?
#
loop_
_entity_poly.entity_id
_entity_poly.type
_entity_poly.pdbx_seq_one_letter_code
_entity_poly.pdbx_strand_id
1 'polypeptide(L)'
;VSVDYLTDPVAVLQEAARVLKPNAPIVITFSNRCFPTKAVAVWHSLDDAGRVQLVAHYLESAGDWGDIQTLDRSPANRRGDPLFAVVARAVPG
;
A
#
# COMPACT_ATOMS: atom_id res chain seq x y z
N VAL A 1 -4.30 -0.31 11.70
CA VAL A 1 -5.13 0.39 10.69
C VAL A 1 -4.55 0.05 9.34
N SER A 2 -5.37 -0.26 8.34
CA SER A 2 -4.94 -0.69 6.99
C SER A 2 -5.09 0.46 5.99
N VAL A 3 -4.40 0.35 4.85
CA VAL A 3 -4.26 1.40 3.83
C VAL A 3 -5.60 1.80 3.18
N ASP A 4 -6.55 0.87 3.14
CA ASP A 4 -7.91 1.03 2.61
C ASP A 4 -8.80 2.00 3.41
N TYR A 5 -8.35 2.43 4.59
CA TYR A 5 -9.07 3.39 5.44
C TYR A 5 -8.46 4.79 5.44
N LEU A 6 -7.32 5.00 4.77
CA LEU A 6 -6.65 6.30 4.75
C LEU A 6 -7.40 7.26 3.83
N THR A 7 -7.87 8.38 4.39
CA THR A 7 -8.47 9.47 3.61
C THR A 7 -7.44 10.42 3.00
N ASP A 8 -6.23 10.44 3.55
CA ASP A 8 -5.07 11.15 3.01
C ASP A 8 -3.82 10.24 3.07
N PRO A 9 -3.74 9.24 2.17
CA PRO A 9 -2.64 8.27 2.18
C PRO A 9 -1.29 8.92 1.82
N VAL A 10 -1.29 9.95 0.98
CA VAL A 10 -0.06 10.61 0.53
C VAL A 10 0.62 11.32 1.70
N ALA A 11 -0.11 12.13 2.48
CA ALA A 11 0.46 12.81 3.64
C ALA A 11 0.99 11.82 4.70
N VAL A 12 0.29 10.71 4.93
CA VAL A 12 0.74 9.66 5.85
C VAL A 12 2.03 9.01 5.37
N LEU A 13 2.16 8.75 4.07
CA LEU A 13 3.36 8.14 3.50
C LEU A 13 4.55 9.11 3.48
N GLN A 14 4.33 10.41 3.30
CA GLN A 14 5.38 11.42 3.45
C GLN A 14 5.89 11.48 4.89
N GLU A 15 5.00 11.50 5.88
CA GLU A 15 5.39 11.47 7.29
C GLU A 15 6.12 10.17 7.68
N ALA A 16 5.74 9.04 7.08
CA ALA A 16 6.47 7.80 7.26
C ALA A 16 7.89 7.88 6.68
N ALA A 17 8.07 8.44 5.48
CA ALA A 17 9.41 8.64 4.89
C ALA A 17 10.27 9.56 5.77
N ARG A 18 9.70 10.66 6.27
CA ARG A 18 10.39 11.67 7.10
C ARG A 18 11.07 11.09 8.34
N VAL A 19 10.49 10.05 8.95
CA VAL A 19 11.01 9.45 10.19
C VAL A 19 11.86 8.20 9.96
N LEU A 20 11.89 7.67 8.74
CA LEU A 20 12.72 6.51 8.41
C LEU A 20 14.15 6.93 8.06
N LYS A 21 15.09 6.01 8.28
CA LYS A 21 16.46 6.18 7.79
C LYS A 21 16.46 6.12 6.25
N PRO A 22 17.38 6.85 5.58
CA PRO A 22 17.55 6.70 4.13
C PRO A 22 17.71 5.23 3.72
N ASN A 23 17.08 4.85 2.61
CA ASN A 23 17.01 3.49 2.06
C ASN A 23 16.29 2.44 2.92
N ALA A 24 15.68 2.82 4.05
CA ALA A 24 14.87 1.90 4.85
C ALA A 24 13.60 1.51 4.07
N PRO A 25 13.19 0.23 4.15
CA PRO A 25 11.99 -0.23 3.47
C PRO A 25 10.73 0.19 4.21
N ILE A 26 9.68 0.49 3.45
CA ILE A 26 8.28 0.40 3.89
C ILE A 26 7.65 -0.81 3.21
N VAL A 27 6.86 -1.57 3.96
CA VAL A 27 6.15 -2.76 3.46
C VAL A 27 4.68 -2.61 3.82
N ILE A 28 3.84 -2.35 2.82
CA ILE A 28 2.39 -2.17 2.99
C ILE A 28 1.72 -3.46 2.55
N THR A 29 1.15 -4.21 3.50
CA THR A 29 0.41 -5.44 3.21
C THR A 29 -1.07 -5.24 3.40
N PHE A 30 -1.87 -5.89 2.55
CA PHE A 30 -3.33 -5.86 2.62
C PHE A 30 -3.94 -7.10 1.96
N SER A 31 -5.22 -7.33 2.27
CA SER A 31 -6.06 -8.35 1.63
C SER A 31 -7.29 -7.68 1.01
N ASN A 32 -8.24 -8.47 0.51
CA ASN A 32 -9.55 -7.96 0.10
C ASN A 32 -10.56 -7.87 1.25
N ARG A 33 -10.19 -8.26 2.49
CA ARG A 33 -11.05 -8.11 3.67
C ARG A 33 -10.93 -6.70 4.25
N CYS A 34 -12.06 -6.01 4.30
CA CYS A 34 -12.18 -4.72 4.95
C CYS A 34 -13.53 -4.61 5.69
N PHE A 35 -13.67 -3.55 6.49
CA PHE A 35 -14.97 -3.10 6.98
C PHE A 35 -15.58 -2.20 5.91
N PRO A 36 -16.64 -2.61 5.19
CA PRO A 36 -17.08 -1.90 3.99
C PRO A 36 -17.51 -0.45 4.26
N THR A 37 -18.03 -0.18 5.46
CA THR A 37 -18.45 1.16 5.89
C THR A 37 -17.30 2.09 6.28
N LYS A 38 -16.06 1.57 6.38
CA LYS A 38 -14.87 2.34 6.73
C LYS A 38 -13.94 2.55 5.54
N ALA A 39 -13.90 1.59 4.60
CA ALA A 39 -13.02 1.66 3.44
C ALA A 39 -13.42 2.81 2.50
N VAL A 40 -12.42 3.52 1.98
CA VAL A 40 -12.64 4.63 1.05
C VAL A 40 -13.30 4.15 -0.23
N ALA A 41 -14.14 5.00 -0.85
CA ALA A 41 -14.95 4.61 -2.01
C ALA A 41 -14.12 4.04 -3.17
N VAL A 42 -12.94 4.61 -3.43
CA VAL A 42 -12.03 4.13 -4.48
C VAL A 42 -11.59 2.68 -4.27
N TRP A 43 -11.45 2.23 -3.02
CA TRP A 43 -11.06 0.85 -2.69
C TRP A 43 -12.10 -0.18 -3.15
N HIS A 44 -13.37 0.20 -3.08
CA HIS A 44 -14.51 -0.64 -3.51
C HIS A 44 -14.68 -0.67 -5.03
N SER A 45 -14.26 0.38 -5.73
CA SER A 45 -14.34 0.44 -7.19
C SER A 45 -13.26 -0.34 -7.93
N LEU A 46 -12.28 -0.90 -7.22
CA LEU A 46 -11.12 -1.57 -7.80
C LEU A 46 -11.13 -3.06 -7.49
N ASP A 47 -10.64 -3.85 -8.45
CA ASP A 47 -10.26 -5.24 -8.23
C ASP A 47 -8.92 -5.34 -7.50
N ASP A 48 -8.46 -6.57 -7.25
CA ASP A 48 -7.23 -6.80 -6.49
C ASP A 48 -6.00 -6.19 -7.16
N ALA A 49 -5.90 -6.28 -8.49
CA ALA A 49 -4.82 -5.66 -9.26
C ALA A 49 -4.88 -4.13 -9.17
N GLY A 50 -6.07 -3.55 -9.30
CA GLY A 50 -6.31 -2.11 -9.16
C GLY A 50 -5.94 -1.60 -7.77
N ARG A 51 -6.25 -2.35 -6.70
CA ARG A 51 -5.87 -2.00 -5.33
C ARG A 51 -4.35 -1.99 -5.13
N VAL A 52 -3.64 -2.95 -5.71
CA VAL A 52 -2.17 -2.97 -5.72
C VAL A 52 -1.60 -1.75 -6.42
N GLN A 53 -2.15 -1.40 -7.60
CA GLN A 53 -1.71 -0.21 -8.32
C GLN A 53 -2.05 1.09 -7.58
N LEU A 54 -3.20 1.15 -6.91
CA LEU A 54 -3.58 2.32 -6.10
C LEU A 54 -2.56 2.57 -4.98
N VAL A 55 -2.13 1.53 -4.26
CA VAL A 55 -1.15 1.66 -3.18
C VAL A 55 0.24 2.03 -3.71
N ALA A 56 0.66 1.45 -4.84
CA ALA A 56 1.89 1.87 -5.52
C ALA A 56 1.83 3.35 -5.91
N HIS A 57 0.70 3.79 -6.47
CA HIS A 57 0.51 5.18 -6.87
C HIS A 57 0.52 6.16 -5.70
N TYR A 58 0.05 5.76 -4.50
CA TYR A 58 0.19 6.59 -3.30
C TYR A 58 1.66 6.81 -2.92
N LEU A 59 2.52 5.78 -3.05
CA LEU A 59 3.96 5.90 -2.80
C LEU A 59 4.64 6.79 -3.86
N GLU A 60 4.30 6.62 -5.14
CA GLU A 60 4.77 7.50 -6.22
C GLU A 60 4.38 8.96 -5.97
N SER A 61 3.13 9.20 -5.59
CA SER A 61 2.58 10.53 -5.34
C SER A 61 3.18 11.20 -4.10
N ALA A 62 3.58 10.42 -3.09
CA ALA A 62 4.29 10.94 -1.93
C ALA A 62 5.69 11.46 -2.28
N GLY A 63 6.33 10.94 -3.33
CA GLY A 63 7.58 11.46 -3.90
C GLY A 63 8.87 11.06 -3.18
N ASP A 64 8.79 10.74 -1.88
CA ASP A 64 9.94 10.38 -1.04
C ASP A 64 10.27 8.87 -1.06
N TRP A 65 9.75 8.13 -2.04
CA TRP A 65 9.85 6.67 -2.15
C TRP A 65 10.38 6.23 -3.52
N GLY A 66 11.31 5.27 -3.52
CA GLY A 66 11.87 4.64 -4.71
C GLY A 66 11.83 3.12 -4.62
N ASP A 67 12.27 2.44 -5.69
CA ASP A 67 12.29 0.96 -5.78
C ASP A 67 10.93 0.33 -5.40
N ILE A 68 9.85 0.87 -5.97
CA ILE A 68 8.49 0.43 -5.69
C ILE A 68 8.26 -0.93 -6.38
N GLN A 69 7.94 -1.94 -5.58
CA GLN A 69 7.72 -3.32 -6.03
C GLN A 69 6.38 -3.83 -5.52
N THR A 70 5.61 -4.44 -6.42
CA THR A 70 4.31 -5.06 -6.10
C THR A 70 4.45 -6.58 -6.04
N LEU A 71 3.87 -7.19 -5.02
CA LEU A 71 4.01 -8.62 -4.75
C LEU A 71 2.64 -9.25 -4.48
N ASP A 72 2.33 -10.34 -5.19
CA ASP A 72 1.30 -11.29 -4.78
C ASP A 72 1.95 -12.33 -3.84
N ARG A 73 1.44 -12.40 -2.61
CA ARG A 73 1.80 -13.37 -1.56
C ARG A 73 0.60 -14.20 -1.14
N SER A 74 -0.44 -14.26 -1.99
CA SER A 74 -1.61 -15.08 -1.77
C SER A 74 -1.24 -16.57 -1.71
N PRO A 75 -1.99 -17.38 -0.95
CA PRO A 75 -1.79 -18.82 -0.90
C PRO A 75 -1.80 -19.44 -2.30
N ALA A 76 -0.80 -20.30 -2.60
CA ALA A 76 -0.66 -20.92 -3.93
C ALA A 76 -1.88 -21.78 -4.32
N ASN A 77 -2.55 -22.38 -3.33
CA ASN A 77 -3.78 -23.15 -3.53
C ASN A 77 -5.03 -22.27 -3.66
N ARG A 78 -4.88 -20.93 -3.61
CA ARG A 78 -5.96 -19.92 -3.61
C ARG A 78 -7.05 -20.18 -2.57
N ARG A 79 -6.72 -20.89 -1.49
CA ARG A 79 -7.62 -21.11 -0.35
C ARG A 79 -7.32 -20.09 0.73
N GLY A 80 -8.35 -19.37 1.16
CA GLY A 80 -8.23 -18.27 2.12
C GLY A 80 -8.18 -16.92 1.42
N ASP A 81 -7.89 -15.88 2.20
CA ASP A 81 -7.83 -14.52 1.67
C ASP A 81 -6.52 -14.29 0.91
N PRO A 82 -6.56 -13.44 -0.13
CA PRO A 82 -5.33 -13.02 -0.79
C PRO A 82 -4.47 -12.19 0.16
N LEU A 83 -3.17 -12.16 -0.12
CA LEU A 83 -2.23 -11.28 0.56
C LEU A 83 -1.38 -10.58 -0.48
N PHE A 84 -1.47 -9.26 -0.53
CA PHE A 84 -0.67 -8.43 -1.40
C PHE A 84 0.31 -7.62 -0.57
N ALA A 85 1.45 -7.27 -1.17
CA ALA A 85 2.39 -6.32 -0.59
C ALA A 85 2.86 -5.32 -1.64
N VAL A 86 2.96 -4.05 -1.24
CA VAL A 86 3.71 -3.03 -1.97
C VAL A 86 4.89 -2.63 -1.09
N VAL A 87 6.09 -2.78 -1.63
CA VAL A 87 7.36 -2.48 -0.95
C VAL A 87 8.00 -1.30 -1.65
N ALA A 88 8.53 -0.36 -0.88
CA ALA A 88 9.33 0.74 -1.39
C ALA A 88 10.44 1.08 -0.42
N ARG A 89 11.39 1.92 -0.83
CA ARG A 89 12.49 2.40 0.00
C ARG A 89 12.46 3.90 0.10
N ALA A 90 12.66 4.43 1.31
CA ALA A 90 12.77 5.86 1.53
C ALA A 90 13.98 6.41 0.75
N VAL A 91 13.74 7.45 -0.06
CA VAL A 91 14.81 8.14 -0.80
C VAL A 91 15.52 9.10 0.17
N PRO A 92 16.84 9.29 0.06
CA PRO A 92 17.51 10.36 0.79
C PRO A 92 16.93 11.72 0.36
N GLY A 93 16.47 12.50 1.33
CA GLY A 93 16.08 13.91 1.12
C GLY A 93 17.27 14.83 0.92
#